data_AF-A0A7X0JUA7-F1
#
_entry.id   AF-A0A7X0JUA7-F1
#
_cell.length_a   1.000
_cell.length_b   1.000
_cell.length_c   1.000
_cell.angle_alpha   90.00
_cell.angle_beta   90.00
_cell.angle_gamma   90.00
#
_symmetry.space_group_name_H-M   'P 1'
#
loop_
_entity.id
_entity.type
_entity.pdbx_description
1 polymer ?
#
loop_
_entity_poly.entity_id
_entity_poly.type
_entity_poly.pdbx_seq_one_letter_code
_entity_poly.pdbx_strand_id
1 'polypeptide(L)'
;MLGTYSRILLAASTLLCLQSQMAFADATRPSPETLDYQILAEEKHDSRSFTQGWEIAGDFIYESSGGYGRSFIRKSEYPKATIALEKRLPANWFAEGLTVIGDRLYLLSWRQQKGLLLDTEELKPLAQFHYSGEGWGLCHMDNAIYMSNGSGTLQIFNTRFQKQGELSLPSSDNGRAWQNLNELECAKGLIWANIWQEKRVIAIDPQTGDVKFQLDLKALGSSMKSSDAVLNGIAYDDKQDAFWFTGKLWPKRYLLKLNFPEEAAPSAQKADQ
;
A
#
# COMPACT_ATOMS: atom_id res chain seq x y z
N MET A 1 -41.08 -25.79 82.53
CA MET A 1 -41.09 -27.26 82.39
C MET A 1 -40.65 -27.61 80.98
N LEU A 2 -39.82 -28.65 80.85
CA LEU A 2 -38.95 -28.98 79.73
C LEU A 2 -39.64 -29.17 78.36
N GLY A 3 -38.90 -28.90 77.28
CA GLY A 3 -39.19 -29.39 75.91
C GLY A 3 -38.27 -28.69 74.90
N THR A 4 -37.11 -29.24 74.56
CA THR A 4 -36.81 -30.23 73.49
C THR A 4 -36.08 -29.56 72.33
N TYR A 5 -34.84 -30.01 72.12
CA TYR A 5 -33.97 -29.70 70.99
C TYR A 5 -34.60 -30.14 69.67
N SER A 6 -34.51 -29.31 68.63
CA SER A 6 -34.61 -29.80 67.26
C SER A 6 -33.58 -29.11 66.37
N ARG A 7 -32.66 -29.92 65.85
CA ARG A 7 -31.62 -29.56 64.89
C ARG A 7 -32.27 -29.35 63.52
N ILE A 8 -32.00 -28.24 62.85
CA ILE A 8 -32.29 -28.08 61.42
C ILE A 8 -30.96 -27.95 60.67
N LEU A 9 -30.78 -28.87 59.73
CA LEU A 9 -29.62 -29.07 58.87
C LEU A 9 -29.40 -27.89 57.90
N LEU A 10 -28.13 -27.57 57.67
CA LEU A 10 -27.66 -26.81 56.51
C LEU A 10 -28.00 -27.55 55.21
N ALA A 11 -28.65 -26.87 54.27
CA ALA A 11 -28.68 -27.25 52.86
C ALA A 11 -27.84 -26.24 52.06
N ALA A 12 -26.60 -26.61 51.75
CA ALA A 12 -25.75 -25.85 50.83
C ALA A 12 -26.20 -26.15 49.40
N SER A 13 -26.70 -25.13 48.70
CA SER A 13 -27.06 -25.21 47.28
C SER A 13 -25.84 -24.84 46.44
N THR A 14 -25.17 -25.83 45.86
CA THR A 14 -24.11 -25.61 44.87
C THR A 14 -24.74 -25.41 43.49
N LEU A 15 -24.76 -24.16 43.04
CA LEU A 15 -25.15 -23.78 41.69
C LEU A 15 -23.99 -24.16 40.74
N LEU A 16 -24.14 -25.23 39.95
CA LEU A 16 -23.17 -25.60 38.93
C LEU A 16 -23.42 -24.75 37.68
N CYS A 17 -22.65 -23.68 37.51
CA CYS A 17 -22.68 -22.85 36.31
C CYS A 17 -21.82 -23.55 35.23
N LEU A 18 -22.46 -24.22 34.26
CA LEU A 18 -21.77 -24.71 33.07
C LEU A 18 -21.37 -23.50 32.22
N GLN A 19 -20.11 -23.07 32.33
CA GLN A 19 -19.54 -22.14 31.36
C GLN A 19 -19.22 -22.91 30.08
N SER A 20 -20.03 -22.70 29.05
CA SER A 20 -19.70 -23.10 27.68
C SER A 20 -18.47 -22.30 27.23
N GLN A 21 -17.30 -22.94 27.25
CA GLN A 21 -16.12 -22.42 26.56
C GLN A 21 -16.37 -22.54 25.05
N MET A 22 -16.85 -21.47 24.42
CA MET A 22 -16.69 -21.35 22.97
C MET A 22 -15.20 -21.18 22.72
N ALA A 23 -14.56 -22.26 22.28
CA ALA A 23 -13.26 -22.18 21.63
C ALA A 23 -13.44 -21.32 20.38
N PHE A 24 -13.02 -20.05 20.45
CA PHE A 24 -12.73 -19.32 19.23
C PHE A 24 -11.59 -20.09 18.56
N ALA A 25 -11.93 -20.86 17.53
CA ALA A 25 -10.94 -21.34 16.59
C ALA A 25 -10.26 -20.10 16.05
N ASP A 26 -8.98 -19.93 16.41
CA ASP A 26 -8.11 -18.94 15.79
C ASP A 26 -8.01 -19.37 14.33
N ALA A 27 -8.89 -18.81 13.49
CA ALA A 27 -8.90 -19.13 12.08
C ALA A 27 -7.58 -18.59 11.53
N THR A 28 -6.62 -19.50 11.38
CA THR A 28 -5.34 -19.22 10.75
C THR A 28 -5.64 -18.63 9.38
N ARG A 29 -5.44 -17.32 9.23
CA ARG A 29 -5.56 -16.67 7.93
C ARG A 29 -4.52 -17.31 7.01
N PRO A 30 -4.84 -17.48 5.71
CA PRO A 30 -3.88 -18.02 4.77
C PRO A 30 -2.79 -16.98 4.47
N SER A 31 -1.55 -17.46 4.35
CA SER A 31 -0.40 -16.65 3.99
C SER A 31 -0.64 -15.98 2.64
N PRO A 32 -0.10 -14.76 2.44
CA PRO A 32 -0.06 -14.18 1.12
C PRO A 32 0.60 -15.12 0.13
N GLU A 33 -0.03 -15.34 -1.01
CA GLU A 33 0.55 -16.14 -2.07
C GLU A 33 1.70 -15.38 -2.71
N THR A 34 2.84 -16.03 -2.90
CA THR A 34 3.99 -15.42 -3.58
C THR A 34 3.80 -15.57 -5.08
N LEU A 35 3.69 -14.45 -5.79
CA LEU A 35 3.55 -14.44 -7.25
C LEU A 35 4.92 -14.54 -7.92
N ASP A 36 4.99 -15.39 -8.94
CA ASP A 36 6.09 -15.38 -9.90
C ASP A 36 5.94 -14.21 -10.89
N TYR A 37 7.05 -13.81 -11.49
CA TYR A 37 7.05 -12.75 -12.51
C TYR A 37 8.09 -12.99 -13.60
N GLN A 38 7.84 -12.37 -14.76
CA GLN A 38 8.78 -12.27 -15.87
C GLN A 38 9.22 -10.81 -16.04
N ILE A 39 10.53 -10.57 -16.14
CA ILE A 39 11.07 -9.27 -16.55
C ILE A 39 10.87 -9.12 -18.06
N LEU A 40 10.00 -8.20 -18.46
CA LEU A 40 9.73 -7.87 -19.86
C LEU A 40 10.70 -6.83 -20.40
N ALA A 41 11.08 -5.85 -19.58
CA ALA A 41 11.99 -4.78 -19.97
C ALA A 41 12.82 -4.28 -18.77
N GLU A 42 14.01 -3.80 -19.09
CA GLU A 42 14.88 -3.06 -18.17
C GLU A 42 15.29 -1.76 -18.86
N GLU A 43 14.95 -0.63 -18.26
CA GLU A 43 15.15 0.69 -18.87
C GLU A 43 15.84 1.65 -17.91
N LYS A 44 16.46 2.71 -18.47
CA LYS A 44 17.13 3.74 -17.67
C LYS A 44 16.12 4.49 -16.81
N HIS A 45 16.54 4.80 -15.60
CA HIS A 45 15.87 5.68 -14.65
C HIS A 45 16.87 6.73 -14.15
N ASP A 46 16.40 7.92 -13.81
CA ASP A 46 17.28 8.99 -13.33
C ASP A 46 17.75 8.69 -11.91
N SER A 47 19.03 8.34 -11.75
CA SER A 47 19.62 8.02 -10.45
C SER A 47 19.72 9.20 -9.49
N ARG A 48 19.33 10.42 -9.90
CA ARG A 48 19.17 11.58 -9.00
C ARG A 48 17.83 11.54 -8.26
N SER A 49 16.84 10.82 -8.77
CA SER A 49 15.52 10.73 -8.17
C SER A 49 15.57 9.91 -6.88
N PHE A 50 15.18 10.54 -5.77
CA PHE A 50 14.88 9.84 -4.53
C PHE A 50 13.39 9.49 -4.55
N THR A 51 12.99 8.57 -5.42
CA THR A 51 11.59 8.27 -5.78
C THR A 51 10.73 7.96 -4.56
N GLN A 52 9.64 8.70 -4.37
CA GLN A 52 8.68 8.54 -3.28
C GLN A 52 7.25 8.27 -3.73
N GLY A 53 6.91 8.63 -4.96
CA GLY A 53 5.65 8.32 -5.61
C GLY A 53 5.86 8.25 -7.10
N TRP A 54 5.22 7.29 -7.76
CA TRP A 54 5.44 7.03 -9.16
C TRP A 54 4.20 6.47 -9.84
N GLU A 55 3.55 7.22 -10.73
CA GLU A 55 2.29 6.80 -11.36
C GLU A 55 2.33 6.99 -12.87
N ILE A 56 1.74 6.07 -13.62
CA ILE A 56 1.45 6.22 -15.04
C ILE A 56 0.01 6.70 -15.19
N ALA A 57 -0.18 7.84 -15.86
CA ALA A 57 -1.50 8.39 -16.14
C ALA A 57 -1.56 8.86 -17.60
N GLY A 58 -2.31 8.12 -18.42
CA GLY A 58 -2.45 8.36 -19.85
C GLY A 58 -1.13 8.18 -20.60
N ASP A 59 -0.62 9.26 -21.18
CA ASP A 59 0.63 9.26 -21.95
C ASP A 59 1.81 9.83 -21.15
N PHE A 60 1.67 9.94 -19.82
CA PHE A 60 2.70 10.49 -18.95
C PHE A 60 3.00 9.60 -17.75
N ILE A 61 4.20 9.81 -17.23
CA ILE A 61 4.68 9.30 -15.96
C ILE A 61 4.84 10.50 -15.02
N TYR A 62 4.26 10.41 -13.84
CA TYR A 62 4.42 11.39 -12.77
C TYR A 62 5.29 10.80 -11.68
N GLU A 63 6.31 11.55 -11.27
CA GLU A 63 7.27 11.13 -10.25
C GLU A 63 7.46 12.23 -9.21
N SER A 64 7.40 11.87 -7.93
CA SER A 64 7.88 12.71 -6.83
C SER A 64 9.21 12.18 -6.33
N SER A 65 10.16 13.10 -6.12
CA SER A 65 11.45 12.80 -5.53
C SER A 65 11.60 13.57 -4.22
N GLY A 66 11.92 12.85 -3.16
CA GLY A 66 12.03 13.37 -1.80
C GLY A 66 13.39 13.98 -1.43
N GLY A 67 13.41 14.67 -0.29
CA GLY A 67 14.61 15.30 0.29
C GLY A 67 14.47 16.80 0.49
N TYR A 68 14.69 17.27 1.72
CA TYR A 68 14.70 18.71 2.02
C TYR A 68 15.74 19.45 1.17
N GLY A 69 15.34 20.59 0.60
CA GLY A 69 16.17 21.39 -0.31
C GLY A 69 16.37 20.81 -1.72
N ARG A 70 15.93 19.57 -1.96
CA ARG A 70 16.14 18.86 -3.24
C ARG A 70 14.87 18.21 -3.81
N SER A 71 13.74 18.31 -3.12
CA SER A 71 12.50 17.68 -3.57
C SER A 71 12.01 18.30 -4.88
N PHE A 72 11.51 17.45 -5.76
CA PHE A 72 10.92 17.87 -7.03
C PHE A 72 9.77 16.95 -7.43
N ILE A 73 8.98 17.44 -8.37
CA ILE A 73 7.94 16.69 -9.07
C ILE A 73 8.26 16.75 -10.55
N ARG A 74 8.05 15.63 -11.23
CA ARG A 74 8.40 15.46 -12.62
C ARG A 74 7.23 14.87 -13.38
N LYS A 75 7.05 15.36 -14.59
CA LYS A 75 6.19 14.79 -15.63
C LYS A 75 7.09 14.38 -16.79
N SER A 76 7.00 13.12 -17.19
CA SER A 76 7.78 12.55 -18.29
C SER A 76 6.86 11.87 -19.30
N GLU A 77 7.24 11.87 -20.58
CA GLU A 77 6.51 11.14 -21.62
C GLU A 77 6.59 9.63 -21.39
N TYR A 78 5.45 8.95 -21.42
CA TYR A 78 5.36 7.50 -21.40
C TYR A 78 5.33 6.96 -22.85
N PRO A 79 6.02 5.84 -23.17
CA PRO A 79 6.82 5.01 -22.28
C PRO A 79 8.24 5.50 -22.08
N LYS A 80 8.81 6.36 -22.93
CA LYS A 80 10.26 6.63 -22.99
C LYS A 80 10.88 7.31 -21.76
N ALA A 81 10.08 7.76 -20.80
CA ALA A 81 10.47 8.55 -19.63
C ALA A 81 11.30 9.80 -19.97
N THR A 82 11.04 10.42 -21.12
CA THR A 82 11.67 11.70 -21.47
C THR A 82 11.05 12.81 -20.64
N ILE A 83 11.87 13.56 -19.91
CA ILE A 83 11.39 14.62 -19.01
C ILE A 83 10.74 15.73 -19.83
N ALA A 84 9.44 15.92 -19.67
CA ALA A 84 8.69 17.02 -20.28
C ALA A 84 8.69 18.25 -19.36
N LEU A 85 8.55 18.03 -18.04
CA LEU A 85 8.51 19.10 -17.05
C LEU A 85 9.05 18.63 -15.70
N GLU A 86 9.78 19.51 -15.02
CA GLU A 86 10.23 19.30 -13.64
C GLU A 86 10.04 20.59 -12.85
N LYS A 87 9.48 20.48 -11.64
CA LYS A 87 9.29 21.59 -10.70
C LYS A 87 9.96 21.25 -9.38
N ARG A 88 10.89 22.10 -8.95
CA ARG A 88 11.44 22.03 -7.59
C ARG A 88 10.41 22.54 -6.59
N LEU A 89 10.36 21.89 -5.44
CA LEU A 89 9.55 22.32 -4.31
C LEU A 89 10.34 23.26 -3.39
N PRO A 90 9.64 24.06 -2.55
CA PRO A 90 10.30 24.87 -1.54
C PRO A 90 11.21 24.02 -0.63
N ALA A 91 12.31 24.60 -0.14
CA ALA A 91 13.35 23.83 0.55
C ALA A 91 12.87 23.08 1.82
N ASN A 92 11.80 23.56 2.45
CA ASN A 92 11.18 22.95 3.63
C ASN A 92 10.15 21.85 3.30
N TRP A 93 9.97 21.51 2.03
CA TRP A 93 9.14 20.38 1.61
C TRP A 93 9.99 19.14 1.39
N PHE A 94 9.52 18.03 1.94
CA PHE A 94 9.97 16.70 1.57
C PHE A 94 8.83 16.02 0.83
N ALA A 95 8.94 15.92 -0.50
CA ALA A 95 7.92 15.26 -1.32
C ALA A 95 7.85 13.77 -1.00
N GLU A 96 6.63 13.26 -0.90
CA GLU A 96 6.35 11.83 -0.72
C GLU A 96 5.42 11.34 -1.85
N GLY A 97 4.57 10.35 -1.61
CA GLY A 97 3.68 9.73 -2.58
C GLY A 97 2.79 10.72 -3.31
N LEU A 98 2.42 10.35 -4.54
CA LEU A 98 1.51 11.12 -5.39
C LEU A 98 0.43 10.23 -5.97
N THR A 99 -0.69 10.81 -6.39
CA THR A 99 -1.61 10.13 -7.30
C THR A 99 -2.30 11.09 -8.26
N VAL A 100 -2.72 10.62 -9.44
CA VAL A 100 -3.33 11.45 -10.48
C VAL A 100 -4.81 11.12 -10.67
N ILE A 101 -5.69 12.11 -10.54
CA ILE A 101 -7.13 11.96 -10.77
C ILE A 101 -7.57 12.99 -11.82
N GLY A 102 -7.77 12.53 -13.05
CA GLY A 102 -8.11 13.40 -14.17
C GLY A 102 -7.00 14.42 -14.47
N ASP A 103 -7.32 15.70 -14.36
CA ASP A 103 -6.40 16.82 -14.59
C ASP A 103 -5.63 17.26 -13.34
N ARG A 104 -5.73 16.49 -12.25
CA ARG A 104 -5.17 16.84 -10.94
C ARG A 104 -4.17 15.82 -10.44
N LEU A 105 -3.09 16.31 -9.85
CA LEU A 105 -2.10 15.53 -9.13
C LEU A 105 -2.15 15.88 -7.64
N TYR A 106 -2.34 14.88 -6.80
CA TYR A 106 -2.25 14.98 -5.35
C TYR A 106 -0.85 14.60 -4.95
N LEU A 107 -0.15 15.46 -4.20
CA LEU A 107 1.18 15.20 -3.70
C LEU A 107 1.20 15.28 -2.18
N LEU A 108 1.71 14.25 -1.54
CA LEU A 108 1.98 14.23 -0.10
C LEU A 108 3.31 14.91 0.23
N SER A 109 3.40 15.29 1.50
CA SER A 109 4.65 15.60 2.16
C SER A 109 4.91 14.69 3.36
N TRP A 110 6.17 14.53 3.74
CA TRP A 110 6.51 13.57 4.79
C TRP A 110 5.91 13.91 6.16
N ARG A 111 6.35 15.01 6.79
CA ARG A 111 6.00 15.35 8.19
C ARG A 111 5.18 16.63 8.31
N GLN A 112 4.87 17.27 7.19
CA GLN A 112 4.25 18.60 7.22
C GLN A 112 2.71 18.54 7.40
N GLN A 113 2.11 17.33 7.42
CA GLN A 113 0.66 17.13 7.63
C GLN A 113 -0.21 17.91 6.61
N LYS A 114 0.35 18.11 5.42
CA LYS A 114 -0.31 18.80 4.31
C LYS A 114 0.26 18.34 2.98
N GLY A 115 -0.56 18.39 1.95
CA GLY A 115 -0.17 18.08 0.58
C GLY A 115 -0.54 19.20 -0.38
N LEU A 116 -0.11 19.06 -1.63
CA LEU A 116 -0.43 19.97 -2.72
C LEU A 116 -1.36 19.28 -3.70
N LEU A 117 -2.41 19.98 -4.11
CA LEU A 117 -3.15 19.68 -5.32
C LEU A 117 -2.53 20.50 -6.45
N LEU A 118 -2.08 19.85 -7.51
CA LEU A 118 -1.46 20.47 -8.67
C LEU A 118 -2.27 20.17 -9.92
N ASP A 119 -2.19 21.03 -10.94
CA ASP A 119 -2.64 20.64 -12.28
C ASP A 119 -1.61 19.71 -12.94
N THR A 120 -2.07 18.81 -13.81
CA THR A 120 -1.20 17.83 -14.47
C THR A 120 -0.50 18.35 -15.74
N GLU A 121 -0.83 19.56 -16.20
CA GLU A 121 -0.29 20.16 -17.42
C GLU A 121 1.04 20.86 -17.15
N GLU A 122 1.03 21.79 -16.19
CA GLU A 122 2.11 22.68 -15.80
C GLU A 122 2.65 22.41 -14.38
N LEU A 123 2.06 21.46 -13.64
CA LEU A 123 2.41 21.14 -12.25
C LEU A 123 2.34 22.38 -11.33
N LYS A 124 1.40 23.30 -11.58
CA LYS A 124 1.20 24.48 -10.74
C LYS A 124 0.30 24.14 -9.55
N PRO A 125 0.59 24.67 -8.35
CA PRO A 125 -0.28 24.51 -7.21
C PRO A 125 -1.65 25.13 -7.42
N LEU A 126 -2.68 24.31 -7.30
CA LEU A 126 -4.10 24.69 -7.31
C LEU A 126 -4.62 24.91 -5.89
N ALA A 127 -4.25 24.02 -4.95
CA ALA A 127 -4.70 24.08 -3.56
C ALA A 127 -3.75 23.34 -2.62
N GLN A 128 -4.00 23.50 -1.31
CA GLN A 128 -3.42 22.65 -0.27
C GLN A 128 -4.52 21.84 0.40
N PHE A 129 -4.18 20.61 0.78
CA PHE A 129 -5.03 19.76 1.62
C PHE A 129 -4.26 19.34 2.87
N HIS A 130 -4.98 18.91 3.91
CA HIS A 130 -4.40 18.55 5.21
C HIS A 130 -4.74 17.12 5.58
N TYR A 131 -3.87 16.49 6.34
CA TYR A 131 -4.05 15.15 6.89
C TYR A 131 -3.32 15.03 8.22
N SER A 132 -3.65 14.00 8.99
CA SER A 132 -3.00 13.73 10.28
C SER A 132 -1.88 12.71 10.14
N GLY A 133 -0.78 12.95 10.86
CA GLY A 133 0.39 12.07 10.87
C GLY A 133 1.33 12.27 9.67
N GLU A 134 2.19 11.28 9.44
CA GLU A 134 3.06 11.29 8.26
C GLU A 134 2.29 10.88 6.99
N GLY A 135 2.76 11.33 5.82
CA GLY A 135 2.28 10.84 4.52
C GLY A 135 3.43 10.17 3.76
N TRP A 136 3.23 8.94 3.31
CA TRP A 136 4.27 8.13 2.65
C TRP A 136 3.87 7.78 1.21
N GLY A 137 3.01 6.79 0.98
CA GLY A 137 2.49 6.46 -0.34
C GLY A 137 1.06 6.94 -0.55
N LEU A 138 0.66 7.09 -1.82
CA LEU A 138 -0.67 7.54 -2.20
C LEU A 138 -1.08 6.80 -3.49
N CYS A 139 -2.29 6.27 -3.55
CA CYS A 139 -2.90 5.83 -4.80
C CYS A 139 -4.41 6.08 -4.76
N HIS A 140 -5.09 5.98 -5.90
CA HIS A 140 -6.54 6.11 -5.96
C HIS A 140 -7.17 4.94 -6.73
N MET A 141 -8.36 4.53 -6.27
CA MET A 141 -9.20 3.57 -6.95
C MET A 141 -10.65 4.02 -6.81
N ASP A 142 -11.37 4.05 -7.92
CA ASP A 142 -12.74 4.56 -7.97
C ASP A 142 -12.87 5.96 -7.34
N ASN A 143 -13.61 6.08 -6.24
CA ASN A 143 -13.85 7.33 -5.52
C ASN A 143 -13.02 7.45 -4.23
N ALA A 144 -12.06 6.56 -4.01
CA ALA A 144 -11.24 6.49 -2.81
C ALA A 144 -9.78 6.78 -3.13
N ILE A 145 -9.13 7.54 -2.24
CA ILE A 145 -7.69 7.74 -2.19
C ILE A 145 -7.19 7.01 -0.94
N TYR A 146 -6.16 6.19 -1.11
CA TYR A 146 -5.52 5.44 -0.04
C TYR A 146 -4.15 6.05 0.24
N MET A 147 -3.88 6.32 1.51
CA MET A 147 -2.62 6.91 1.97
C MET A 147 -1.95 6.00 3.01
N SER A 148 -0.70 5.63 2.76
CA SER A 148 0.14 4.97 3.77
C SER A 148 0.93 6.00 4.56
N ASN A 149 1.42 5.58 5.73
CA ASN A 149 2.22 6.43 6.64
C ASN A 149 3.33 5.63 7.35
N GLY A 150 3.73 4.48 6.80
CA GLY A 150 4.66 3.55 7.43
C GLY A 150 4.04 2.63 8.49
N SER A 151 2.78 2.81 8.88
CA SER A 151 2.06 1.84 9.72
C SER A 151 1.43 0.72 8.88
N GLY A 152 0.88 -0.31 9.54
CA GLY A 152 0.03 -1.33 8.92
C GLY A 152 -1.41 -0.87 8.67
N THR A 153 -1.68 0.43 8.60
CA THR A 153 -3.01 1.00 8.36
C THR A 153 -2.93 2.03 7.25
N LEU A 154 -3.86 1.95 6.30
CA LEU A 154 -4.05 2.95 5.25
C LEU A 154 -5.16 3.90 5.66
N GLN A 155 -4.93 5.21 5.55
CA GLN A 155 -6.00 6.19 5.67
C GLN A 155 -6.76 6.29 4.35
N ILE A 156 -8.09 6.34 4.42
CA ILE A 156 -8.97 6.42 3.25
C ILE A 156 -9.54 7.83 3.17
N PHE A 157 -9.46 8.45 2.00
CA PHE A 157 -10.02 9.75 1.70
C PHE A 157 -10.94 9.66 0.48
N ASN A 158 -11.86 10.60 0.33
CA ASN A 158 -12.55 10.81 -0.94
C ASN A 158 -11.66 11.62 -1.91
N THR A 159 -12.12 11.82 -3.14
CA THR A 159 -11.41 12.61 -4.17
C THR A 159 -11.29 14.11 -3.84
N ARG A 160 -11.95 14.60 -2.79
CA ARG A 160 -11.74 15.96 -2.24
C ARG A 160 -10.75 15.96 -1.06
N PHE A 161 -10.05 14.85 -0.86
CA PHE A 161 -9.11 14.63 0.24
C PHE A 161 -9.73 14.76 1.65
N GLN A 162 -11.02 14.43 1.78
CA GLN A 162 -11.70 14.37 3.08
C GLN A 162 -11.64 12.94 3.62
N LYS A 163 -11.11 12.76 4.84
CA LYS A 163 -10.96 11.45 5.46
C LYS A 163 -12.32 10.75 5.60
N GLN A 164 -12.41 9.52 5.11
CA GLN A 164 -13.59 8.67 5.16
C GLN A 164 -13.43 7.51 6.15
N GLY A 165 -12.20 7.09 6.44
CA GLY A 165 -11.94 5.99 7.34
C GLY A 165 -10.49 5.53 7.31
N GLU A 166 -10.28 4.30 7.76
CA GLU A 166 -8.99 3.63 7.81
C GLU A 166 -9.17 2.16 7.43
N LEU A 167 -8.18 1.59 6.76
CA LEU A 167 -8.08 0.18 6.42
C LEU A 167 -6.88 -0.42 7.14
N SER A 168 -7.12 -1.20 8.19
CA SER A 168 -6.05 -1.88 8.92
C SER A 168 -5.73 -3.22 8.26
N LEU A 169 -4.45 -3.46 7.98
CA LEU A 169 -3.98 -4.75 7.51
C LEU A 169 -3.90 -5.70 8.72
N PRO A 170 -4.61 -6.84 8.68
CA PRO A 170 -4.55 -7.86 9.72
C PRO A 170 -3.16 -8.51 9.72
N SER A 171 -2.70 -8.98 10.90
CA SER A 171 -1.40 -9.65 11.02
C SER A 171 -1.26 -10.82 10.05
N SER A 172 -0.05 -11.01 9.51
CA SER A 172 0.29 -12.17 8.68
C SER A 172 0.28 -13.49 9.48
N ASP A 173 0.37 -14.64 8.80
CA ASP A 173 0.30 -16.00 9.39
C ASP A 173 1.23 -16.30 10.57
N ASN A 174 2.28 -15.50 10.77
CA ASN A 174 3.18 -15.63 11.92
C ASN A 174 2.81 -14.68 13.09
N GLY A 175 1.62 -14.07 13.04
CA GLY A 175 1.12 -13.10 14.02
C GLY A 175 1.77 -11.72 13.96
N ARG A 176 2.68 -11.46 13.01
CA ARG A 176 3.34 -10.16 12.90
C ARG A 176 2.47 -9.18 12.14
N ALA A 177 2.30 -8.00 12.75
CA ALA A 177 1.64 -6.87 12.13
C ALA A 177 2.44 -6.40 10.91
N TRP A 178 1.73 -6.04 9.85
CA TRP A 178 2.32 -5.32 8.73
C TRP A 178 2.78 -3.94 9.18
N GLN A 179 3.95 -3.53 8.73
CA GLN A 179 4.55 -2.23 9.01
C GLN A 179 5.33 -1.79 7.79
N ASN A 180 5.77 -0.53 7.81
CA ASN A 180 6.60 0.08 6.79
C ASN A 180 5.94 0.12 5.40
N LEU A 181 4.60 0.18 5.33
CA LEU A 181 3.88 0.43 4.09
C LEU A 181 4.32 1.79 3.54
N ASN A 182 4.91 1.77 2.36
CA ASN A 182 5.50 2.95 1.72
C ASN A 182 4.72 3.29 0.45
N GLU A 183 5.39 3.48 -0.68
CA GLU A 183 4.76 3.83 -1.94
C GLU A 183 3.66 2.83 -2.34
N LEU A 184 2.58 3.36 -2.93
CA LEU A 184 1.35 2.64 -3.22
C LEU A 184 1.01 2.74 -4.70
N GLU A 185 0.42 1.68 -5.24
CA GLU A 185 -0.22 1.70 -6.55
C GLU A 185 -1.57 0.99 -6.50
N CYS A 186 -2.59 1.57 -7.14
CA CYS A 186 -3.95 1.04 -7.13
C CYS A 186 -4.26 0.43 -8.50
N ALA A 187 -4.21 -0.91 -8.61
CA ALA A 187 -4.33 -1.59 -9.89
C ALA A 187 -4.92 -2.98 -9.76
N LYS A 188 -5.70 -3.39 -10.78
CA LYS A 188 -6.37 -4.70 -10.85
C LYS A 188 -7.22 -5.02 -9.61
N GLY A 189 -7.89 -3.99 -9.05
CA GLY A 189 -8.73 -4.12 -7.86
C GLY A 189 -7.98 -4.29 -6.53
N LEU A 190 -6.65 -4.15 -6.54
CA LEU A 190 -5.79 -4.30 -5.35
C LEU A 190 -4.98 -3.03 -5.09
N ILE A 191 -4.57 -2.85 -3.84
CA ILE A 191 -3.60 -1.83 -3.42
C ILE A 191 -2.24 -2.51 -3.29
N TRP A 192 -1.33 -2.19 -4.19
CA TRP A 192 0.06 -2.63 -4.15
C TRP A 192 0.85 -1.70 -3.25
N ALA A 193 1.69 -2.24 -2.37
CA ALA A 193 2.48 -1.45 -1.44
C ALA A 193 3.92 -1.94 -1.38
N ASN A 194 4.89 -1.03 -1.53
CA ASN A 194 6.26 -1.30 -1.13
C ASN A 194 6.35 -1.46 0.40
N ILE A 195 7.18 -2.38 0.86
CA ILE A 195 7.60 -2.44 2.25
C ILE A 195 8.97 -1.78 2.38
N TRP A 196 9.04 -0.65 3.08
CA TRP A 196 10.28 0.12 3.21
C TRP A 196 11.38 -0.73 3.87
N GLN A 197 12.61 -0.60 3.36
CA GLN A 197 13.79 -1.40 3.73
C GLN A 197 13.72 -2.89 3.34
N GLU A 198 12.72 -3.30 2.56
CA GLU A 198 12.63 -4.65 2.04
C GLU A 198 12.61 -4.66 0.50
N LYS A 199 13.02 -5.79 -0.08
CA LYS A 199 12.86 -6.08 -1.52
C LYS A 199 11.53 -6.81 -1.74
N ARG A 200 10.46 -6.30 -1.14
CA ARG A 200 9.14 -6.93 -1.11
C ARG A 200 8.05 -5.92 -1.44
N VAL A 201 7.07 -6.39 -2.21
CA VAL A 201 5.81 -5.70 -2.47
C VAL A 201 4.67 -6.62 -2.05
N ILE A 202 3.61 -6.05 -1.52
CA ILE A 202 2.40 -6.78 -1.15
C ILE A 202 1.19 -6.23 -1.92
N ALA A 203 0.19 -7.07 -2.19
CA ALA A 203 -1.08 -6.67 -2.78
C ALA A 203 -2.21 -6.88 -1.77
N ILE A 204 -2.89 -5.78 -1.44
CA ILE A 204 -3.86 -5.67 -0.36
C ILE A 204 -5.26 -5.59 -0.96
N ASP A 205 -6.19 -6.37 -0.41
CA ASP A 205 -7.61 -6.27 -0.71
C ASP A 205 -8.18 -4.99 -0.08
N PRO A 206 -8.70 -4.03 -0.88
CA PRO A 206 -9.19 -2.76 -0.37
C PRO A 206 -10.45 -2.88 0.50
N GLN A 207 -11.14 -4.02 0.46
CA GLN A 207 -12.38 -4.25 1.23
C GLN A 207 -12.08 -4.84 2.60
N THR A 208 -11.11 -5.77 2.70
CA THR A 208 -10.84 -6.50 3.94
C THR A 208 -9.52 -6.13 4.61
N GLY A 209 -8.59 -5.52 3.87
CA GLY A 209 -7.22 -5.27 4.29
C GLY A 209 -6.34 -6.52 4.22
N ASP A 210 -6.88 -7.68 3.82
CA ASP A 210 -6.09 -8.90 3.70
C ASP A 210 -5.02 -8.76 2.61
N VAL A 211 -3.82 -9.23 2.91
CA VAL A 211 -2.75 -9.30 1.91
C VAL A 211 -2.93 -10.59 1.12
N LYS A 212 -3.38 -10.47 -0.14
CA LYS A 212 -3.66 -11.60 -1.03
C LYS A 212 -2.38 -12.16 -1.65
N PHE A 213 -1.51 -11.25 -2.07
CA PHE A 213 -0.31 -11.60 -2.81
C PHE A 213 0.93 -10.87 -2.27
N GLN A 214 2.10 -11.44 -2.54
CA GLN A 214 3.38 -10.79 -2.32
C GLN A 214 4.35 -11.09 -3.47
N LEU A 215 5.34 -10.20 -3.63
CA LEU A 215 6.43 -10.31 -4.60
C LEU A 215 7.77 -10.26 -3.87
N ASP A 216 8.69 -11.19 -4.20
CA ASP A 216 10.10 -11.10 -3.85
C ASP A 216 10.90 -10.50 -5.02
N LEU A 217 11.34 -9.25 -4.85
CA LEU A 217 12.07 -8.48 -5.87
C LEU A 217 13.57 -8.37 -5.55
N LYS A 218 14.14 -9.29 -4.77
CA LYS A 218 15.59 -9.29 -4.44
C LYS A 218 16.49 -9.34 -5.67
N ALA A 219 16.03 -9.93 -6.76
CA ALA A 219 16.77 -9.98 -8.02
C ALA A 219 16.95 -8.59 -8.66
N LEU A 220 16.13 -7.60 -8.30
CA LEU A 220 16.16 -6.26 -8.89
C LEU A 220 17.09 -5.31 -8.13
N GLY A 221 17.76 -4.43 -8.87
CA GLY A 221 18.60 -3.37 -8.27
C GLY A 221 19.82 -3.90 -7.51
N SER A 222 20.35 -5.07 -7.90
CA SER A 222 21.51 -5.72 -7.27
C SER A 222 22.82 -4.92 -7.34
N SER A 223 22.90 -3.93 -8.22
CA SER A 223 24.06 -3.03 -8.35
C SER A 223 24.07 -1.87 -7.33
N MET A 224 23.03 -1.73 -6.52
CA MET A 224 22.89 -0.60 -5.58
C MET A 224 23.75 -0.81 -4.33
N LYS A 225 24.63 0.16 -4.06
CA LYS A 225 25.57 0.12 -2.93
C LYS A 225 25.14 0.99 -1.73
N SER A 226 24.26 1.97 -1.95
CA SER A 226 23.79 2.85 -0.89
C SER A 226 22.66 2.18 -0.11
N SER A 227 22.68 2.29 1.22
CA SER A 227 21.57 1.86 2.09
C SER A 227 20.28 2.63 1.83
N ASP A 228 20.40 3.84 1.26
CA ASP A 228 19.25 4.68 0.92
C ASP A 228 18.64 4.31 -0.43
N ALA A 229 19.34 3.49 -1.24
CA ALA A 229 18.93 3.09 -2.58
C ALA A 229 18.01 1.86 -2.55
N VAL A 230 16.88 1.99 -1.86
CA VAL A 230 15.89 0.92 -1.65
C VAL A 230 14.83 0.87 -2.75
N LEU A 231 14.18 -0.29 -2.90
CA LEU A 231 13.00 -0.46 -3.74
C LEU A 231 11.90 0.51 -3.27
N ASN A 232 11.37 1.33 -4.18
CA ASN A 232 10.27 2.26 -3.93
C ASN A 232 9.79 2.85 -5.27
N GLY A 233 8.49 2.78 -5.54
CA GLY A 233 7.87 3.20 -6.80
C GLY A 233 7.33 2.00 -7.58
N ILE A 234 6.01 1.98 -7.74
CA ILE A 234 5.23 0.96 -8.44
C ILE A 234 4.28 1.69 -9.38
N ALA A 235 4.25 1.34 -10.67
CA ALA A 235 3.27 1.90 -11.59
C ALA A 235 2.69 0.81 -12.48
N TYR A 236 1.37 0.74 -12.59
CA TYR A 236 0.70 -0.19 -13.48
C TYR A 236 0.63 0.37 -14.90
N ASP A 237 0.93 -0.51 -15.85
CA ASP A 237 0.90 -0.26 -17.27
C ASP A 237 -0.26 -1.04 -17.87
N ASP A 238 -1.40 -0.36 -18.06
CA ASP A 238 -2.63 -0.95 -18.57
C ASP A 238 -2.47 -1.44 -20.02
N LYS A 239 -1.68 -0.73 -20.84
CA LYS A 239 -1.38 -1.07 -22.23
C LYS A 239 -0.59 -2.37 -22.35
N GLN A 240 0.28 -2.67 -21.40
CA GLN A 240 1.09 -3.91 -21.37
C GLN A 240 0.56 -4.96 -20.39
N ASP A 241 -0.46 -4.62 -19.60
CA ASP A 241 -0.96 -5.38 -18.45
C ASP A 241 0.21 -5.89 -17.58
N ALA A 242 1.07 -4.96 -17.18
CA ALA A 242 2.32 -5.24 -16.47
C ALA A 242 2.62 -4.13 -15.47
N PHE A 243 3.59 -4.35 -14.57
CA PHE A 243 3.95 -3.39 -13.53
C PHE A 243 5.38 -2.92 -13.70
N TRP A 244 5.57 -1.62 -13.70
CA TRP A 244 6.87 -1.00 -13.58
C TRP A 244 7.28 -0.91 -12.11
N PHE A 245 8.55 -1.23 -11.84
CA PHE A 245 9.18 -1.05 -10.54
C PHE A 245 10.50 -0.29 -10.67
N THR A 246 10.76 0.59 -9.71
CA THR A 246 12.03 1.33 -9.58
C THR A 246 12.44 1.42 -8.11
N GLY A 247 13.41 2.28 -7.81
CA GLY A 247 13.79 2.56 -6.45
C GLY A 247 14.44 3.92 -6.29
N LYS A 248 14.64 4.29 -5.03
CA LYS A 248 15.35 5.52 -4.66
C LYS A 248 16.76 5.45 -5.24
N LEU A 249 17.14 6.43 -6.03
CA LEU A 249 18.45 6.55 -6.67
C LEU A 249 18.78 5.40 -7.65
N TRP A 250 17.80 4.57 -8.03
CA TRP A 250 18.06 3.48 -8.96
C TRP A 250 18.32 4.03 -10.37
N PRO A 251 19.35 3.55 -11.08
CA PRO A 251 19.64 3.96 -12.46
C PRO A 251 18.75 3.22 -13.47
N LYS A 252 17.88 2.33 -12.99
CA LYS A 252 17.06 1.44 -13.80
C LYS A 252 15.66 1.29 -13.22
N ARG A 253 14.70 1.08 -14.12
CA ARG A 253 13.35 0.58 -13.84
C ARG A 253 13.11 -0.72 -14.59
N TYR A 254 12.17 -1.53 -14.09
CA TYR A 254 11.92 -2.88 -14.59
C TYR A 254 10.43 -3.05 -14.85
N LEU A 255 10.06 -3.51 -16.04
CA LEU A 255 8.69 -3.90 -16.36
C LEU A 255 8.52 -5.39 -16.08
N LEU A 256 7.58 -5.74 -15.22
CA LEU A 256 7.32 -7.10 -14.81
C LEU A 256 5.91 -7.52 -15.21
N LYS A 257 5.80 -8.66 -15.90
CA LYS A 257 4.53 -9.38 -16.01
C LYS A 257 4.37 -10.25 -14.78
N LEU A 258 3.28 -10.06 -14.04
CA LEU A 258 2.97 -10.88 -12.86
C LEU A 258 2.13 -12.09 -13.28
N ASN A 259 2.48 -13.27 -12.77
CA ASN A 259 1.77 -14.51 -13.03
C ASN A 259 0.81 -14.78 -11.87
N PHE A 260 -0.45 -14.40 -12.06
CA PHE A 260 -1.49 -14.73 -11.09
C PHE A 260 -1.86 -16.21 -11.21
N PRO A 261 -2.10 -16.92 -10.10
CA PRO A 261 -2.68 -18.26 -10.15
C PRO A 261 -4.00 -18.20 -10.92
N GLU A 262 -4.27 -19.19 -11.76
CA GLU A 262 -5.60 -19.35 -12.33
C GLU A 262 -6.59 -19.52 -11.18
N GLU A 263 -7.65 -18.71 -11.17
CA GLU A 263 -8.76 -18.89 -10.25
C GLU A 263 -9.24 -20.34 -10.40
N ALA A 264 -9.16 -21.14 -9.33
CA ALA A 264 -9.54 -22.54 -9.40
C ALA A 264 -10.97 -22.61 -9.96
N ALA A 265 -11.11 -23.12 -11.19
CA ALA A 265 -12.41 -23.28 -11.82
C ALA A 265 -13.33 -24.00 -10.81
N PRO A 266 -14.55 -23.48 -10.55
CA PRO A 266 -15.44 -24.08 -9.56
C PRO A 266 -15.57 -25.56 -9.93
N SER A 267 -15.13 -26.43 -9.02
CA SER A 267 -15.17 -27.87 -9.21
C SER A 267 -16.58 -28.23 -9.66
N ALA A 268 -16.73 -28.67 -10.91
CA ALA A 268 -17.99 -29.17 -11.40
C ALA A 268 -18.44 -30.23 -10.40
N GLN A 269 -19.47 -29.91 -9.62
CA GLN A 269 -20.14 -30.90 -8.79
C GLN A 269 -20.54 -32.01 -9.75
N LYS A 270 -19.92 -33.19 -9.58
CA LYS A 270 -20.42 -34.41 -10.20
C LYS A 270 -21.86 -34.54 -9.75
N ALA A 271 -22.79 -34.29 -10.65
CA ALA A 271 -24.15 -34.70 -10.51
C ALA A 271 -24.13 -36.23 -10.56
N ASP A 272 -24.19 -36.86 -9.38
CA ASP A 272 -24.64 -38.24 -9.28
C ASP A 272 -26.14 -38.24 -9.59
N GLN A 273 -26.49 -38.67 -10.81
CA GLN A 273 -27.75 -39.34 -11.15
C GLN A 273 -27.49 -40.41 -12.20
#